data_AF-A0A4Q7G2B9-F1
#
_entry.id   AF-A0A4Q7G2B9-F1
#
_cell.length_a   1.000
_cell.length_b   1.000
_cell.length_c   1.000
_cell.angle_alpha   90.00
_cell.angle_beta   90.00
_cell.angle_gamma   90.00
#
_symmetry.space_group_name_H-M   'P 1'
#
loop_
_entity.id
_entity.type
_entity.pdbx_description
1 polymer ?
#
loop_
_entity_poly.entity_id
_entity_poly.type
_entity_poly.pdbx_seq_one_letter_code
_entity_poly.pdbx_strand_id
1 'polypeptide(L)'
;MTLCAVRETDYLLRRIRGEDEPLPAKAATLRAELAATLEEMIRRLDWKDFETLIDLIFHRGGWDRISQLGGEQSDVDLVLRQPITGETAWVQVKSRASQAEFDDYLTRFERDGGSDHFFFVYHSAIRPIRAAPARTVHLWSADRIANAALEAGLTEWISERVS
;
A
#
# COMPACT_ATOMS: atom_id res chain seq x y z
N MET A 1 52.41 23.15 -6.75
CA MET A 1 51.55 22.00 -6.43
C MET A 1 50.11 22.49 -6.48
N THR A 2 49.42 22.32 -7.60
CA THR A 2 48.01 22.72 -7.73
C THR A 2 47.15 21.62 -7.12
N LEU A 3 46.75 21.78 -5.87
CA LEU A 3 45.67 21.00 -5.29
C LEU A 3 44.42 21.25 -6.14
N CYS A 4 43.77 20.19 -6.61
CA CYS A 4 42.53 20.30 -7.36
C CYS A 4 41.48 21.05 -6.53
N ALA A 5 40.96 22.17 -7.06
CA ALA A 5 39.80 22.83 -6.48
C ALA A 5 38.58 21.92 -6.68
N VAL A 6 38.05 21.39 -5.57
CA VAL A 6 36.88 20.52 -5.61
C VAL A 6 35.63 21.39 -5.70
N ARG A 7 34.90 21.27 -6.82
CA ARG A 7 33.76 22.13 -7.14
C ARG A 7 32.58 21.98 -6.16
N GLU A 8 32.42 20.81 -5.55
CA GLU A 8 31.29 20.45 -4.69
C GLU A 8 31.74 20.25 -3.23
N THR A 9 32.58 21.17 -2.74
CA THR A 9 33.16 21.07 -1.39
C THR A 9 32.10 20.94 -0.30
N ASP A 10 30.98 21.68 -0.40
CA ASP A 10 29.89 21.63 0.61
C ASP A 10 29.17 20.28 0.66
N TYR A 11 28.90 19.67 -0.50
CA TYR A 11 28.31 18.34 -0.59
C TYR A 11 29.24 17.29 0.05
N LEU A 12 30.54 17.36 -0.23
CA LEU A 12 31.51 16.43 0.33
C LEU A 12 31.69 16.62 1.84
N LEU A 13 31.71 17.86 2.32
CA LEU A 13 31.77 18.14 3.76
C LEU A 13 30.54 17.61 4.47
N ARG A 14 29.33 17.80 3.92
CA ARG A 14 28.10 17.21 4.44
C ARG A 14 28.21 15.68 4.53
N ARG A 15 28.60 15.03 3.44
CA ARG A 15 28.72 13.57 3.37
C ARG A 15 29.77 13.00 4.33
N ILE A 16 30.92 13.67 4.50
CA ILE A 16 31.98 13.29 5.45
C ILE A 16 31.48 13.42 6.89
N ARG A 17 30.68 14.45 7.18
CA ARG A 17 30.11 14.70 8.50
C ARG A 17 28.87 13.84 8.80
N GLY A 18 28.39 13.08 7.82
CA GLY A 18 27.13 12.34 7.94
C GLY A 18 25.90 13.25 8.05
N GLU A 19 26.00 14.49 7.54
CA GLU A 19 24.89 15.43 7.49
C GLU A 19 23.98 15.07 6.30
N ASP A 20 22.66 15.07 6.52
CA ASP A 20 21.69 14.87 5.45
C ASP A 20 21.73 16.00 4.43
N GLU A 21 21.54 15.65 3.15
CA GLU A 21 21.41 16.67 2.11
C GLU A 21 20.02 17.35 2.26
N PRO A 22 19.95 18.69 2.34
CA PRO A 22 18.72 19.41 2.65
C PRO A 22 17.59 19.19 1.66
N LEU A 23 17.89 18.97 0.37
CA LEU A 23 16.87 18.76 -0.65
C LEU A 23 16.16 17.40 -0.52
N PRO A 24 16.87 16.25 -0.45
CA PRO A 24 16.26 14.96 -0.10
C PRO A 24 15.49 14.98 1.23
N ALA A 25 16.04 15.63 2.27
CA ALA A 25 15.35 15.75 3.56
C ALA A 25 14.02 16.51 3.42
N LYS A 26 14.03 17.65 2.74
CA LYS A 26 12.80 18.42 2.43
C LYS A 26 11.81 17.60 1.62
N ALA A 27 12.27 16.86 0.61
CA ALA A 27 11.41 16.01 -0.21
C ALA A 27 10.76 14.90 0.63
N ALA A 28 11.49 14.28 1.55
CA ALA A 28 10.97 13.27 2.47
C ALA A 28 9.88 13.86 3.40
N THR A 29 10.09 15.05 3.95
CA THR A 29 9.09 15.76 4.76
C THR A 29 7.81 16.03 3.97
N LEU A 30 7.92 16.63 2.77
CA LEU A 30 6.76 16.93 1.93
C LEU A 30 6.01 15.65 1.50
N ARG A 31 6.76 14.58 1.21
CA ARG A 31 6.18 13.27 0.89
C ARG A 31 5.36 12.72 2.07
N ALA A 32 5.89 12.82 3.29
CA ALA A 32 5.19 12.38 4.49
C ALA A 32 3.92 13.21 4.78
N GLU A 33 3.99 14.53 4.62
CA GLU A 33 2.83 15.42 4.75
C GLU A 33 1.74 15.09 3.72
N LEU A 34 2.13 14.83 2.47
CA LEU A 34 1.20 14.42 1.42
C LEU A 34 0.58 13.05 1.71
N ALA A 35 1.38 12.08 2.17
CA ALA A 35 0.87 10.76 2.54
C ALA A 35 -0.15 10.84 3.70
N ALA A 36 0.12 11.66 4.73
CA ALA A 36 -0.83 11.89 5.81
C ALA A 36 -2.13 12.54 5.30
N THR A 37 -2.04 13.53 4.41
CA THR A 37 -3.20 14.16 3.77
C THR A 37 -4.02 13.14 2.96
N LEU A 38 -3.34 12.29 2.19
CA LEU A 38 -4.00 11.23 1.42
C LEU A 38 -4.67 10.20 2.33
N GLU A 39 -4.09 9.86 3.48
CA GLU A 39 -4.72 8.98 4.46
C GLU A 39 -6.09 9.53 4.92
N GLU A 40 -6.15 10.82 5.23
CA GLU A 40 -7.39 11.49 5.62
C GLU A 40 -8.43 11.48 4.49
N MET A 41 -8.01 11.72 3.25
CA MET A 41 -8.87 11.65 2.07
C MET A 41 -9.39 10.22 1.84
N ILE A 42 -8.52 9.21 1.92
CA ILE A 42 -8.87 7.80 1.74
C ILE A 42 -9.93 7.37 2.76
N ARG A 43 -9.85 7.85 4.01
CA ARG A 43 -10.86 7.55 5.04
C ARG A 43 -12.25 8.10 4.74
N ARG A 44 -12.37 9.06 3.82
CA ARG A 44 -13.63 9.68 3.40
C ARG A 44 -14.22 9.04 2.14
N LEU A 45 -13.48 8.17 1.46
CA LEU A 45 -14.00 7.45 0.31
C LEU A 45 -15.17 6.56 0.73
N ASP A 46 -16.19 6.47 -0.13
CA ASP A 46 -17.19 5.42 0.02
C ASP A 46 -16.61 4.05 -0.31
N TRP A 47 -17.38 3.00 -0.03
CA TRP A 47 -16.92 1.62 -0.21
C TRP A 47 -16.54 1.29 -1.66
N LYS A 48 -17.24 1.86 -2.65
CA LYS A 48 -17.03 1.55 -4.06
C LYS A 48 -15.77 2.24 -4.59
N ASP A 49 -15.57 3.49 -4.20
CA ASP A 49 -14.37 4.23 -4.55
C ASP A 49 -13.16 3.68 -3.82
N PHE A 50 -13.32 3.22 -2.59
CA PHE A 50 -12.26 2.53 -1.88
C PHE A 50 -11.84 1.23 -2.58
N GLU A 51 -12.78 0.36 -2.97
CA GLU A 51 -12.46 -0.84 -3.75
C GLU A 51 -11.76 -0.51 -5.07
N THR A 52 -12.22 0.53 -5.77
CA THR A 52 -11.61 0.99 -7.03
C THR A 52 -10.18 1.49 -6.79
N LEU A 53 -9.92 2.22 -5.71
CA LEU A 53 -8.57 2.67 -5.35
C LEU A 53 -7.64 1.47 -5.15
N ILE A 54 -8.07 0.46 -4.41
CA ILE A 54 -7.25 -0.72 -4.14
C ILE A 54 -6.95 -1.49 -5.43
N ASP A 55 -7.94 -1.67 -6.30
CA ASP A 55 -7.75 -2.29 -7.62
C ASP A 55 -6.71 -1.52 -8.46
N LEU A 56 -6.81 -0.18 -8.50
CA LEU A 56 -5.84 0.66 -9.21
C LEU A 56 -4.42 0.57 -8.63
N ILE A 57 -4.28 0.51 -7.31
CA ILE A 57 -2.98 0.36 -6.64
C ILE A 57 -2.34 -0.97 -7.04
N PHE A 58 -3.09 -2.08 -6.97
CA PHE A 58 -2.57 -3.39 -7.37
C PHE A 58 -2.23 -3.44 -8.86
N HIS A 59 -3.09 -2.90 -9.72
CA HIS A 59 -2.84 -2.85 -11.15
C HIS A 59 -1.57 -2.07 -11.49
N ARG A 60 -1.38 -0.88 -10.92
CA ARG A 60 -0.15 -0.08 -11.10
C ARG A 60 1.07 -0.73 -10.44
N GLY A 61 0.87 -1.57 -9.43
CA GLY A 61 1.88 -2.42 -8.82
C GLY A 61 2.25 -3.67 -9.63
N GLY A 62 1.65 -3.87 -10.81
CA GLY A 62 1.94 -4.99 -11.69
C GLY A 62 1.21 -6.28 -11.34
N TRP A 63 0.09 -6.20 -10.62
CA TRP A 63 -0.82 -7.31 -10.40
C TRP A 63 -2.01 -7.22 -11.36
N ASP A 64 -2.32 -8.33 -12.02
CA ASP A 64 -3.47 -8.42 -12.90
C ASP A 64 -4.64 -9.08 -12.19
N ARG A 65 -5.83 -8.51 -12.32
CA ARG A 65 -7.06 -9.12 -11.80
C ARG A 65 -7.39 -10.37 -12.59
N ILE A 66 -7.60 -11.48 -11.90
CA ILE A 66 -8.13 -12.71 -12.49
C ILE A 66 -9.59 -12.87 -12.08
N SER A 67 -10.48 -13.03 -13.07
CA SER A 67 -11.87 -13.39 -12.80
C SER A 67 -11.92 -14.77 -12.18
N GLN A 68 -12.54 -14.92 -11.02
CA GLN A 68 -12.73 -16.22 -10.36
C GLN A 68 -13.33 -17.23 -11.37
N LEU A 69 -12.55 -18.27 -11.70
CA LEU A 69 -13.03 -19.45 -12.42
C LEU A 69 -13.86 -20.28 -11.43
N GLY A 70 -15.19 -20.17 -11.55
CA GLY A 70 -16.18 -21.21 -11.20
C GLY A 70 -16.10 -21.85 -9.80
N GLY A 71 -17.05 -21.47 -8.94
CA GLY A 71 -17.37 -22.20 -7.72
C GLY A 71 -18.00 -21.32 -6.67
N GLU A 72 -18.80 -21.91 -5.80
CA GLU A 72 -19.70 -21.31 -4.81
C GLU A 72 -18.98 -20.55 -3.65
N GLN A 73 -17.95 -19.76 -3.93
CA GLN A 73 -17.17 -19.01 -2.93
C GLN A 73 -17.30 -17.49 -3.15
N SER A 74 -18.40 -16.93 -2.63
CA SER A 74 -18.83 -15.55 -2.78
C SER A 74 -18.21 -14.55 -1.77
N ASP A 75 -16.98 -14.75 -1.30
CA ASP A 75 -16.43 -13.96 -0.17
C ASP A 75 -15.00 -13.44 -0.41
N VAL A 76 -14.63 -13.22 -1.68
CA VAL A 76 -13.34 -12.65 -2.08
C VAL A 76 -13.56 -11.45 -2.99
N ASP A 77 -13.02 -10.28 -2.62
CA ASP A 77 -13.23 -9.05 -3.41
C ASP A 77 -12.36 -9.05 -4.68
N LEU A 78 -11.09 -9.41 -4.55
CA LEU A 78 -10.15 -9.54 -5.67
C LEU A 78 -9.35 -10.83 -5.57
N VAL A 79 -9.22 -11.52 -6.70
CA VAL A 79 -8.14 -12.48 -6.91
C VAL A 79 -7.21 -11.90 -7.96
N LEU A 80 -5.92 -11.86 -7.64
CA LEU A 80 -4.91 -11.23 -8.48
C LEU A 80 -3.83 -12.23 -8.84
N ARG A 81 -3.13 -11.98 -9.94
CA ARG A 81 -1.95 -12.73 -10.37
C ARG A 81 -0.82 -11.78 -10.73
N GLN A 82 0.38 -12.07 -10.27
CA GLN A 82 1.60 -11.40 -10.70
C GLN A 82 2.11 -12.09 -11.99
N PRO A 83 2.20 -11.38 -13.12
CA PRO A 83 2.43 -12.01 -14.43
C PRO A 83 3.87 -12.53 -14.64
N ILE A 84 4.85 -12.03 -13.88
CA ILE A 84 6.27 -12.38 -13.99
C ILE A 84 6.63 -13.61 -13.13
N THR A 85 6.18 -13.65 -11.87
CA THR A 85 6.44 -14.72 -10.90
C THR A 85 5.36 -15.80 -10.96
N GLY A 86 4.18 -15.47 -11.45
CA GLY A 86 3.01 -16.34 -11.45
C GLY A 86 2.30 -16.42 -10.10
N GLU A 87 2.79 -15.72 -9.08
CA GLU A 87 2.19 -15.68 -7.74
C GLU A 87 0.75 -15.17 -7.78
N THR A 88 -0.07 -15.67 -6.88
CA THR A 88 -1.49 -15.37 -6.76
C THR A 88 -1.80 -14.70 -5.43
N ALA A 89 -2.76 -13.79 -5.43
CA ALA A 89 -3.15 -13.09 -4.22
C ALA A 89 -4.68 -13.07 -4.05
N TRP A 90 -5.12 -13.44 -2.85
CA TRP A 90 -6.46 -13.19 -2.34
C TRP A 90 -6.45 -11.82 -1.65
N VAL A 91 -7.27 -10.88 -2.11
CA VAL A 91 -7.46 -9.58 -1.47
C VAL A 91 -8.85 -9.47 -0.88
N GLN A 92 -8.93 -9.11 0.40
CA GLN A 92 -10.14 -8.65 1.06
C GLN A 92 -10.02 -7.16 1.37
N VAL A 93 -11.00 -6.38 0.94
CA VAL A 93 -11.11 -4.94 1.10
C VAL A 93 -12.28 -4.63 2.03
N LYS A 94 -12.05 -3.79 3.04
CA LYS A 94 -13.09 -3.35 3.99
C LYS A 94 -12.92 -1.88 4.34
N SER A 95 -13.95 -1.06 4.08
CA SER A 95 -13.94 0.34 4.52
C SER A 95 -13.84 0.48 6.04
N ARG A 96 -14.52 -0.41 6.77
CA ARG A 96 -14.43 -0.53 8.22
C ARG A 96 -14.21 -1.99 8.60
N ALA A 97 -13.23 -2.24 9.47
CA ALA A 97 -12.86 -3.59 9.87
C ALA A 97 -12.58 -3.70 11.38
N SER A 98 -12.55 -4.94 11.85
CA SER A 98 -12.23 -5.36 13.21
C SER A 98 -11.22 -6.51 13.20
N GLN A 99 -10.56 -6.74 14.35
CA GLN A 99 -9.64 -7.86 14.52
C GLN A 99 -10.32 -9.21 14.26
N ALA A 100 -11.57 -9.39 14.71
CA ALA A 100 -12.31 -10.63 14.55
C ALA A 100 -12.60 -10.95 13.06
N GLU A 101 -12.90 -9.93 12.25
CA GLU A 101 -13.06 -10.12 10.80
C GLU A 101 -11.74 -10.53 10.14
N PHE A 102 -10.62 -9.88 10.51
CA PHE A 102 -9.31 -10.27 10.00
C PHE A 102 -8.97 -11.73 10.35
N ASP A 103 -9.17 -12.13 11.61
CA ASP A 103 -8.86 -13.49 12.06
C ASP A 103 -9.73 -14.56 11.35
N ASP A 104 -11.00 -14.23 11.05
CA ASP A 104 -11.91 -15.08 10.28
C ASP A 104 -11.44 -15.26 8.83
N TYR A 105 -11.15 -14.15 8.12
CA TYR A 105 -10.63 -14.25 6.74
C TYR A 105 -9.27 -14.93 6.67
N LEU A 106 -8.39 -14.72 7.65
CA LEU A 106 -7.11 -15.42 7.73
C LEU A 106 -7.32 -16.93 7.85
N THR A 107 -8.25 -17.37 8.72
CA THR A 107 -8.59 -18.79 8.87
C THR A 107 -9.13 -19.40 7.58
N ARG A 108 -9.91 -18.64 6.81
CA ARG A 108 -10.46 -19.07 5.51
C ARG A 108 -9.37 -19.20 4.45
N PHE A 109 -8.48 -18.22 4.36
CA PHE A 109 -7.31 -18.26 3.47
C PHE A 109 -6.43 -19.48 3.76
N GLU A 110 -6.11 -19.73 5.03
CA GLU A 110 -5.29 -20.88 5.45
C GLU A 110 -5.96 -22.22 5.11
N ARG A 111 -7.29 -22.29 5.13
CA ARG A 111 -8.06 -23.49 4.78
C ARG A 111 -8.15 -23.71 3.27
N ASP A 112 -8.38 -22.65 2.51
CA ASP A 112 -8.53 -22.72 1.05
C ASP A 112 -7.20 -23.13 0.39
N GLY A 113 -6.09 -22.48 0.78
CA GLY A 113 -4.76 -22.79 0.27
C GLY A 113 -4.58 -22.56 -1.24
N GLY A 114 -5.51 -21.85 -1.90
CA GLY A 114 -5.52 -21.62 -3.33
C GLY A 114 -4.79 -20.35 -3.80
N SER A 115 -4.20 -19.56 -2.89
CA SER A 115 -3.42 -18.36 -3.22
C SER A 115 -2.11 -18.29 -2.45
N ASP A 116 -1.07 -17.73 -3.08
CA ASP A 116 0.26 -17.59 -2.47
C ASP A 116 0.30 -16.47 -1.43
N HIS A 117 -0.49 -15.42 -1.63
CA HIS A 117 -0.57 -14.26 -0.75
C HIS A 117 -2.00 -13.96 -0.32
N PHE A 118 -2.12 -13.43 0.89
CA PHE A 118 -3.34 -12.87 1.45
C PHE A 118 -3.12 -11.40 1.79
N PHE A 119 -3.96 -10.53 1.24
CA PHE A 119 -4.00 -9.11 1.55
C PHE A 119 -5.30 -8.77 2.25
N PHE A 120 -5.20 -8.24 3.46
CA PHE A 120 -6.35 -7.66 4.17
C PHE A 120 -6.19 -6.15 4.23
N VAL A 121 -7.09 -5.44 3.55
CA VAL A 121 -6.97 -4.01 3.25
C VAL A 121 -8.12 -3.26 3.91
N TYR A 122 -7.80 -2.25 4.72
CA TYR A 122 -8.81 -1.46 5.42
C TYR A 122 -8.37 -0.01 5.68
N HIS A 123 -9.34 0.92 5.68
CA HIS A 123 -9.05 2.33 6.02
C HIS A 123 -9.60 2.78 7.39
N SER A 124 -10.61 2.11 7.95
CA SER A 124 -11.16 2.42 9.28
C SER A 124 -11.21 1.20 10.19
N ALA A 125 -10.82 1.38 11.45
CA ALA A 125 -11.05 0.39 12.50
C ALA A 125 -11.16 1.08 13.87
N ILE A 126 -11.91 0.48 14.81
CA ILE A 126 -12.00 1.03 16.18
C ILE A 126 -10.64 0.97 16.88
N ARG A 127 -9.88 -0.08 16.59
CA ARG A 127 -8.49 -0.26 17.04
C ARG A 127 -7.68 -0.76 15.84
N PRO A 128 -6.39 -0.41 15.73
CA PRO A 128 -5.52 -0.98 14.70
C PRO A 128 -5.55 -2.51 14.74
N ILE A 129 -5.78 -3.12 13.59
CA ILE A 129 -5.73 -4.58 13.42
C ILE A 129 -4.27 -5.02 13.50
N ARG A 130 -4.03 -6.20 14.06
CA ARG A 130 -2.70 -6.79 14.20
C ARG A 130 -2.66 -8.15 13.52
N ALA A 131 -1.55 -8.42 12.86
CA ALA A 131 -1.23 -9.71 12.29
C ALA A 131 0.11 -10.18 12.84
N ALA A 132 0.25 -11.48 13.09
CA ALA A 132 1.57 -12.06 13.32
C ALA A 132 2.43 -11.90 12.05
N PRO A 133 3.74 -11.61 12.15
CA PRO A 133 4.59 -11.52 10.99
C PRO A 133 4.58 -12.83 10.20
N ALA A 134 4.14 -12.76 8.94
CA ALA A 134 4.16 -13.88 8.02
C ALA A 134 4.55 -13.38 6.63
N ARG A 135 5.21 -14.22 5.83
CA ARG A 135 5.67 -13.85 4.48
C ARG A 135 4.53 -13.69 3.48
N THR A 136 3.45 -14.42 3.69
CA THR A 136 2.33 -14.54 2.76
C THR A 136 1.13 -13.69 3.18
N VAL A 137 1.10 -13.16 4.42
CA VAL A 137 -0.02 -12.38 4.95
C VAL A 137 0.37 -10.90 5.03
N HIS A 138 -0.42 -10.06 4.40
CA HIS A 138 -0.18 -8.63 4.27
C HIS A 138 -1.36 -7.84 4.83
N LEU A 139 -1.13 -7.10 5.90
CA LEU A 139 -2.11 -6.17 6.46
C LEU A 139 -1.84 -4.75 5.91
N TRP A 140 -2.86 -4.15 5.30
CA TRP A 140 -2.79 -2.80 4.73
C TRP A 140 -3.79 -1.88 5.45
N SER A 141 -3.26 -1.04 6.34
CA SER A 141 -3.97 0.06 6.97
C SER A 141 -3.97 1.32 6.09
N ALA A 142 -4.77 2.31 6.47
CA ALA A 142 -4.92 3.57 5.73
C ALA A 142 -3.58 4.25 5.39
N ASP A 143 -2.62 4.28 6.32
CA ASP A 143 -1.29 4.88 6.12
C ASP A 143 -0.48 4.12 5.05
N ARG A 144 -0.54 2.78 5.05
CA ARG A 144 0.12 1.95 4.04
C ARG A 144 -0.52 2.15 2.67
N ILE A 145 -1.85 2.24 2.62
CA ILE A 145 -2.60 2.51 1.38
C ILE A 145 -2.25 3.89 0.83
N ALA A 146 -2.15 4.91 1.68
CA ALA A 146 -1.77 6.27 1.27
C ALA A 146 -0.37 6.32 0.65
N ASN A 147 0.61 5.62 1.26
CA ASN A 147 1.94 5.50 0.69
C ASN A 147 1.94 4.76 -0.65
N ALA A 148 1.21 3.65 -0.75
CA ALA A 148 1.09 2.88 -1.98
C ALA A 148 0.40 3.69 -3.10
N ALA A 149 -0.64 4.47 -2.77
CA ALA A 149 -1.32 5.36 -3.70
C ALA A 149 -0.38 6.47 -4.20
N LEU A 150 0.47 7.01 -3.32
CA LEU A 150 1.45 8.01 -3.69
C LEU A 150 2.52 7.44 -4.65
N GLU A 151 3.00 6.22 -4.39
CA GLU A 151 3.94 5.51 -5.28
C GLU A 151 3.30 5.15 -6.62
N ALA A 152 2.02 4.78 -6.60
CA ALA A 152 1.24 4.51 -7.79
C ALA A 152 0.87 5.79 -8.55
N GLY A 153 1.11 7.01 -8.02
CA GLY A 153 0.74 8.27 -8.67
C GLY A 153 -0.78 8.51 -8.74
N LEU A 154 -1.51 8.15 -7.68
CA LEU A 154 -2.97 8.23 -7.60
C LEU A 154 -3.48 9.46 -6.80
N THR A 155 -2.61 10.42 -6.51
CA THR A 155 -2.94 11.61 -5.71
C THR A 155 -4.10 12.42 -6.30
N GLU A 156 -4.09 12.68 -7.61
CA GLU A 156 -5.16 13.43 -8.28
C GLU A 156 -6.48 12.66 -8.25
N TRP A 157 -6.44 11.36 -8.56
CA TRP A 157 -7.62 10.50 -8.55
C TRP A 157 -8.33 10.50 -7.20
N ILE A 158 -7.57 10.44 -6.09
CA ILE A 158 -8.14 10.49 -4.73
C ILE A 158 -8.77 11.86 -4.48
N SER A 159 -8.11 12.94 -4.90
CA SER A 159 -8.59 14.31 -4.68
C SER A 159 -9.92 14.57 -5.39
N GLU A 160 -10.08 14.06 -6.62
CA GLU A 160 -11.33 14.15 -7.39
C GLU A 160 -12.51 13.41 -6.74
N ARG A 161 -12.27 12.35 -5.96
CA ARG A 161 -13.34 11.56 -5.31
C ARG A 161 -13.84 12.11 -3.99
N VAL A 162 -13.03 12.93 -3.31
CA VAL A 162 -13.36 13.49 -1.99
C VAL A 162 -13.92 14.92 -2.09
N SER A 163 -13.84 15.51 -3.29
CA SER A 163 -14.32 16.86 -3.61
C SER A 163 -15.85 16.96 -3.67
#